data_AF-A0A0F9FBU8-F1
#
_entry.id   AF-A0A0F9FBU8-F1
#
_cell.length_a   1.000
_cell.length_b   1.000
_cell.length_c   1.000
_cell.angle_alpha   90.00
_cell.angle_beta   90.00
_cell.angle_gamma   90.00
#
_symmetry.space_group_name_H-M   'P 1'
#
loop_
_entity.id
_entity.type
_entity.pdbx_description
1 polymer ?
#
loop_
_entity_poly.entity_id
_entity_poly.type
_entity_poly.pdbx_seq_one_letter_code
_entity_poly.pdbx_strand_id
1 'polypeptide(L)'
;MVLTTDTLVELDDNCVVTRTCHEPEGDFERSIRPMPLSFENLEMFWEKAKQFRTLFNEEIKGDFKKFIDVFLFEDIKKQVQTRGLFWVLDDFAGVYYMTRIVPGIDALCHVNMLDGRFKGREEITKRILLHAFEKYGFHRLTVQVPV
;
A
#
# COMPACT_ATOMS: atom_id res chain seq x y z
N MET A 1 -0.67 -39.65 -1.24
CA MET A 1 -0.52 -38.84 -0.01
C MET A 1 0.63 -37.89 -0.24
N VAL A 2 0.53 -36.68 0.31
CA VAL A 2 1.48 -35.55 0.23
C VAL A 2 1.29 -34.64 -1.00
N LEU A 3 0.72 -33.46 -0.74
CA LEU A 3 1.11 -32.17 -1.27
C LEU A 3 0.59 -31.12 -0.27
N THR A 4 1.46 -30.60 0.59
CA THR A 4 1.21 -29.37 1.35
C THR A 4 2.47 -28.53 1.26
N THR A 5 2.51 -27.68 0.24
CA THR A 5 3.46 -26.58 0.16
C THR A 5 2.86 -25.44 0.97
N ASP A 6 3.01 -25.52 2.30
CA ASP A 6 2.79 -24.38 3.16
C ASP A 6 3.83 -23.33 2.77
N THR A 7 3.39 -22.37 1.96
CA THR A 7 4.13 -21.14 1.75
C THR A 7 4.01 -20.38 3.06
N LEU A 8 4.96 -20.64 3.97
CA LEU A 8 5.14 -19.87 5.19
C LEU A 8 5.40 -18.43 4.76
N VAL A 9 4.36 -17.60 4.83
CA VAL A 9 4.51 -16.15 4.78
C VAL A 9 5.23 -15.78 6.07
N GLU A 10 6.54 -15.55 6.00
CA GLU A 10 7.28 -14.94 7.09
C GLU A 10 6.64 -13.57 7.38
N LEU A 11 5.86 -13.49 8.47
CA LEU A 11 5.31 -12.25 8.96
C LEU A 11 6.47 -11.42 9.52
N ASP A 12 6.91 -10.44 8.73
CA ASP A 12 7.88 -9.40 9.07
C ASP A 12 7.47 -8.71 10.40
N ASP A 13 8.42 -8.55 11.34
CA ASP A 13 8.24 -7.97 12.69
C ASP A 13 7.63 -6.54 12.68
N ASN A 14 7.47 -5.93 11.50
CA ASN A 14 6.92 -4.60 11.27
C ASN A 14 5.43 -4.58 10.85
N CYS A 15 4.73 -5.72 10.95
CA CYS A 15 3.30 -5.78 10.66
C CYS A 15 2.50 -4.86 11.60
N VAL A 16 1.63 -4.02 11.03
CA VAL A 16 0.73 -3.12 11.79
C VAL A 16 -0.68 -3.68 11.91
N VAL A 17 -1.11 -4.53 10.97
CA VAL A 17 -2.44 -5.14 10.97
C VAL A 17 -2.37 -6.54 10.38
N THR A 18 -2.85 -7.55 11.10
CA THR A 18 -3.11 -8.89 10.56
C THR A 18 -4.59 -9.25 10.72
N ARG A 19 -5.21 -9.79 9.66
CA ARG A 19 -6.59 -10.30 9.71
C ARG A 19 -6.84 -11.43 8.73
N THR A 20 -7.65 -12.39 9.17
CA THR A 20 -8.32 -13.35 8.27
C THR A 20 -9.31 -12.62 7.39
N CYS A 21 -9.12 -12.74 6.08
CA CYS A 21 -9.97 -12.19 5.04
C CYS A 21 -10.76 -13.32 4.37
N HIS A 22 -12.07 -13.12 4.24
CA HIS A 22 -13.00 -14.10 3.65
C HIS A 22 -13.17 -13.79 2.16
N GLU A 23 -12.19 -14.17 1.36
CA GLU A 23 -12.17 -13.93 -0.08
C GLU A 23 -13.00 -14.98 -0.85
N PRO A 24 -13.43 -14.70 -2.09
CA PRO A 24 -14.21 -15.67 -2.88
C PRO A 24 -13.58 -17.04 -3.04
N GLU A 25 -12.24 -17.11 -3.03
CA GLU A 25 -11.45 -18.33 -3.17
C GLU A 25 -11.21 -19.07 -1.85
N GLY A 26 -11.52 -18.44 -0.71
CA GLY A 26 -11.33 -19.02 0.61
C GLY A 26 -10.91 -18.00 1.67
N ASP A 27 -10.56 -18.54 2.83
CA ASP A 27 -10.11 -17.75 3.97
C ASP A 27 -8.59 -17.66 3.96
N PHE A 28 -8.07 -16.43 3.95
CA PHE A 28 -6.62 -16.16 3.92
C PHE A 28 -6.24 -15.26 5.08
N GLU A 29 -5.13 -15.57 5.76
CA GLU A 29 -4.52 -14.59 6.65
C GLU A 29 -3.77 -13.55 5.81
N ARG A 30 -4.10 -12.29 6.05
CA ARG A 30 -3.56 -11.14 5.33
C ARG A 30 -2.90 -10.19 6.31
N SER A 31 -1.83 -9.56 5.87
CA SER A 31 -1.00 -8.69 6.70
C SER A 31 -0.72 -7.36 6.00
N ILE A 32 -0.72 -6.27 6.76
CA ILE A 32 -0.36 -4.94 6.28
C ILE A 32 0.81 -4.42 7.08
N ARG A 33 1.83 -3.91 6.38
CA ARG A 33 3.04 -3.34 6.96
C ARG A 33 3.42 -2.02 6.30
N PRO A 34 4.12 -1.10 6.99
CA PRO A 34 4.73 0.06 6.34
C PRO A 34 5.67 -0.42 5.22
N MET A 35 5.63 0.23 4.07
CA MET A 35 6.51 -0.14 2.95
C MET A 35 7.94 0.36 3.22
N PRO A 36 8.95 -0.51 3.31
CA PRO A 36 10.33 -0.09 3.28
C PRO A 36 10.65 0.45 1.87
N LEU A 37 11.12 1.69 1.77
CA LEU A 37 11.42 2.34 0.48
C LEU A 37 12.83 1.97 -0.02
N SER A 38 13.13 0.66 -0.02
CA SER A 38 14.32 0.13 -0.69
C SER A 38 14.13 0.15 -2.20
N PHE A 39 15.24 0.17 -2.94
CA PHE A 39 15.21 0.10 -4.40
C PHE A 39 14.44 -1.13 -4.90
N GLU A 40 14.69 -2.30 -4.30
CA GLU A 40 14.02 -3.56 -4.63
C GLU A 40 12.49 -3.49 -4.45
N ASN A 41 12.01 -2.93 -3.33
CA ASN A 41 10.57 -2.79 -3.11
C ASN A 41 9.93 -1.78 -4.07
N LEU A 42 10.64 -0.72 -4.43
CA LEU A 42 10.18 0.28 -5.38
C LEU A 42 10.12 -0.29 -6.81
N GLU A 43 11.10 -1.10 -7.21
CA GLU A 43 11.11 -1.82 -8.47
C GLU A 43 9.99 -2.85 -8.54
N MET A 44 9.78 -3.64 -7.49
CA MET A 44 8.67 -4.59 -7.41
C MET A 44 7.31 -3.87 -7.49
N PHE A 45 7.17 -2.74 -6.79
CA PHE A 45 5.95 -1.94 -6.88
C PHE A 45 5.73 -1.45 -8.30
N TRP A 46 6.77 -0.90 -8.94
CA TRP A 46 6.72 -0.44 -10.32
C TRP A 46 6.24 -1.56 -11.26
N GLU A 47 6.85 -2.74 -11.21
CA GLU A 47 6.48 -3.87 -12.07
C GLU A 47 5.01 -4.29 -11.87
N LYS A 48 4.55 -4.41 -10.62
CA LYS A 48 3.16 -4.78 -10.32
C LYS A 48 2.16 -3.66 -10.65
N ALA A 49 2.60 -2.41 -10.60
CA ALA A 49 1.75 -1.26 -10.83
C ALA A 49 1.57 -0.94 -12.33
N LYS A 50 2.48 -1.39 -13.21
CA LYS A 50 2.41 -1.17 -14.68
C LYS A 50 1.09 -1.58 -15.33
N GLN A 51 0.40 -2.57 -14.77
CA GLN A 51 -0.89 -3.03 -15.28
C GLN A 51 -2.03 -2.02 -15.02
N PHE A 52 -1.85 -1.08 -14.07
CA PHE A 52 -2.87 -0.10 -13.67
C PHE A 52 -2.64 1.24 -14.35
N ARG A 53 -3.48 1.55 -15.34
CA ARG A 53 -3.50 2.86 -16.03
C ARG A 53 -3.77 4.03 -15.10
N THR A 54 -4.45 3.81 -13.97
CA THR A 54 -4.75 4.82 -12.96
C THR A 54 -3.51 5.30 -12.20
N LEU A 55 -2.48 4.46 -12.09
CA LEU A 55 -1.19 4.80 -11.48
C LEU A 55 -0.19 5.33 -12.53
N PHE A 56 -0.44 5.08 -13.81
CA PHE A 56 0.45 5.40 -14.93
C PHE A 56 -0.30 6.23 -15.97
N ASN A 57 -0.24 7.55 -15.85
CA ASN A 57 -0.58 8.41 -16.97
C ASN A 57 0.52 8.31 -18.06
N GLU A 58 0.25 8.83 -19.27
CA GLU A 58 1.23 8.80 -20.37
C GLU A 58 2.53 9.55 -20.05
N GLU A 59 2.57 10.39 -19.01
CA GLU A 59 3.78 11.12 -18.60
C GLU A 59 4.75 10.29 -17.75
N ILE A 60 4.23 9.37 -16.92
CA ILE A 60 4.99 8.51 -16.01
C ILE A 60 5.29 7.15 -16.66
N LYS A 61 4.45 6.73 -17.60
CA LYS A 61 4.53 5.42 -18.22
C LYS A 61 5.90 5.14 -18.86
N GLY A 62 6.53 4.04 -18.42
CA GLY A 62 7.83 3.61 -18.91
C GLY A 62 9.02 4.39 -18.32
N ASP A 63 8.80 5.37 -17.45
CA ASP A 63 9.85 6.14 -16.79
C ASP A 63 9.86 5.86 -15.29
N PHE A 64 10.71 4.91 -14.88
CA PHE A 64 10.85 4.53 -13.48
C PHE A 64 11.25 5.72 -12.60
N LYS A 65 12.10 6.64 -13.10
CA LYS A 65 12.54 7.79 -12.30
C LYS A 65 11.35 8.69 -11.96
N LYS A 66 10.52 9.02 -12.96
CA LYS A 66 9.30 9.82 -12.74
C LYS A 66 8.33 9.14 -11.79
N PHE A 67 8.22 7.82 -11.83
CA PHE A 67 7.42 7.07 -10.87
C PHE A 67 7.93 7.22 -9.45
N ILE A 68 9.25 7.12 -9.24
CA ILE A 68 9.86 7.30 -7.92
C ILE A 68 9.66 8.73 -7.42
N ASP A 69 9.72 9.74 -8.29
CA ASP A 69 9.49 11.14 -7.96
C ASP A 69 8.06 11.43 -7.44
N VAL A 70 7.10 10.54 -7.70
CA VAL A 70 5.73 10.59 -7.13
C VAL A 70 5.74 10.30 -5.63
N PHE A 71 6.67 9.48 -5.15
CA PHE A 71 6.71 9.04 -3.74
C PHE A 71 7.82 9.73 -2.96
N LEU A 72 8.92 10.08 -3.62
CA LEU A 72 10.11 10.63 -3.02
C LEU A 72 10.37 12.05 -3.49
N PHE A 73 11.03 12.84 -2.66
CA PHE A 73 11.56 14.14 -3.05
C PHE A 73 12.85 14.43 -2.29
N GLU A 74 13.71 15.25 -2.89
CA GLU A 74 14.89 15.78 -2.22
C GLU A 74 14.53 17.13 -1.58
N ASP A 75 14.80 17.27 -0.28
CA ASP A 75 14.57 18.52 0.45
C ASP A 75 15.71 19.54 0.25
N ILE A 76 15.57 20.73 0.86
CA ILE A 76 16.58 21.80 0.79
C ILE A 76 17.95 21.40 1.37
N LYS A 77 18.02 20.31 2.16
CA LYS A 77 19.23 19.77 2.77
C LYS A 77 19.80 18.59 1.98
N LYS A 78 19.30 18.33 0.78
CA LYS A 78 19.68 17.17 -0.04
C LYS A 78 19.37 15.83 0.60
N GLN A 79 18.33 15.79 1.45
CA GLN A 79 17.86 14.55 2.06
C GLN A 79 16.65 14.04 1.31
N VAL A 80 16.64 12.73 1.04
CA VAL A 80 15.49 12.06 0.45
C VAL A 80 14.40 11.93 1.51
N GLN A 81 13.22 12.46 1.20
CA GLN A 81 12.04 12.45 2.04
C GLN A 81 10.88 11.79 1.30
N THR A 82 9.92 11.27 2.05
CA THR A 82 8.69 10.69 1.49
C THR A 82 7.63 11.78 1.36
N ARG A 83 6.88 11.76 0.25
CA ARG A 83 5.74 12.68 0.03
C ARG A 83 4.48 12.27 0.80
N GLY A 84 4.51 11.12 1.45
CA GLY A 84 3.35 10.53 2.11
C GLY A 84 3.69 9.32 2.97
N LEU A 85 2.65 8.74 3.56
CA LEU A 85 2.73 7.50 4.35
C LEU A 85 2.29 6.33 3.48
N PHE A 86 3.00 5.21 3.57
CA PHE A 86 2.85 4.12 2.62
C PHE A 86 2.83 2.77 3.35
N TRP A 87 1.77 1.99 3.13
CA TRP A 87 1.65 0.60 3.55
C TRP A 87 1.39 -0.35 2.38
N VAL A 88 1.84 -1.59 2.54
CA VAL A 88 1.65 -2.69 1.59
C VAL A 88 0.89 -3.83 2.26
N LEU A 89 -0.02 -4.44 1.51
CA LEU A 89 -0.73 -5.67 1.85
C LEU A 89 0.04 -6.85 1.28
N ASP A 90 0.46 -7.77 2.14
CA ASP A 90 1.28 -8.95 1.83
C ASP A 90 2.46 -8.60 0.89
N ASP A 91 2.65 -9.38 -0.17
CA ASP A 91 3.60 -9.11 -1.26
C ASP A 91 2.95 -8.23 -2.34
N PHE A 92 2.64 -6.98 -1.99
CA PHE A 92 2.04 -6.01 -2.92
C PHE A 92 0.73 -6.50 -3.55
N ALA A 93 -0.08 -7.29 -2.83
CA ALA A 93 -1.45 -7.59 -3.24
C ALA A 93 -2.32 -6.31 -3.22
N GLY A 94 -1.96 -5.37 -2.36
CA GLY A 94 -2.55 -4.04 -2.28
C GLY A 94 -1.61 -3.00 -1.69
N VAL A 95 -1.94 -1.75 -1.93
CA VAL A 95 -1.16 -0.56 -1.54
C VAL A 95 -2.09 0.49 -0.96
N TYR A 96 -1.68 1.05 0.18
CA TYR A 96 -2.33 2.19 0.83
C TYR A 96 -1.34 3.35 0.88
N TYR A 97 -1.61 4.40 0.12
CA TYR A 97 -0.72 5.56 0.05
C TYR A 97 -1.45 6.83 0.49
N MET A 98 -1.06 7.41 1.62
CA MET A 98 -1.64 8.63 2.16
C MET A 98 -0.83 9.86 1.79
N THR A 99 -1.49 10.84 1.20
CA THR A 99 -0.91 12.09 0.70
C THR A 99 -1.75 13.28 1.16
N ARG A 100 -1.29 14.50 0.88
CA ARG A 100 -2.00 15.75 1.22
C ARG A 100 -2.41 15.79 2.70
N ILE A 101 -1.48 15.36 3.56
CA ILE A 101 -1.71 15.21 4.99
C ILE A 101 -1.85 16.59 5.62
N VAL A 102 -2.99 16.83 6.25
CA VAL A 102 -3.24 17.97 7.12
C VAL A 102 -3.27 17.43 8.56
N PRO A 103 -2.21 17.66 9.34
CA PRO A 103 -2.07 17.07 10.68
C PRO A 103 -3.31 17.27 11.55
N GLY A 104 -3.79 16.20 12.16
CA GLY A 104 -4.97 16.22 13.04
C GLY A 104 -6.32 16.43 12.34
N ILE A 105 -6.35 16.57 11.01
CA ILE A 105 -7.58 16.91 10.28
C ILE A 105 -7.91 15.85 9.23
N ASP A 106 -7.12 15.76 8.16
CA ASP A 106 -7.44 14.92 7.00
C ASP A 106 -6.20 14.43 6.27
N ALA A 107 -6.35 13.35 5.51
CA ALA A 107 -5.39 12.90 4.52
C ALA A 107 -6.12 12.23 3.35
N LEU A 108 -5.55 12.33 2.14
CA LEU A 108 -6.02 11.61 0.96
C LEU A 108 -5.36 10.24 0.91
N CYS A 109 -6.13 9.19 1.16
CA CYS A 109 -5.70 7.79 1.08
C CYS A 109 -6.05 7.19 -0.29
N HIS A 110 -5.02 6.82 -1.05
CA HIS A 110 -5.14 6.05 -2.28
C HIS A 110 -5.10 4.56 -1.95
N VAL A 111 -6.19 3.84 -2.19
CA VAL A 111 -6.30 2.40 -1.95
C VAL A 111 -6.27 1.68 -3.28
N ASN A 112 -5.20 0.93 -3.55
CA ASN A 112 -5.01 0.22 -4.81
C ASN A 112 -4.86 -1.27 -4.54
N MET A 113 -5.79 -2.10 -5.02
CA MET A 113 -5.64 -3.57 -5.00
C MET A 113 -4.95 -4.00 -6.28
N LEU A 114 -3.66 -4.33 -6.18
CA LEU A 114 -2.82 -4.60 -7.35
C LEU A 114 -3.06 -5.96 -7.99
N ASP A 115 -3.87 -6.81 -7.36
CA ASP A 115 -4.37 -8.06 -7.95
C ASP A 115 -5.83 -7.93 -8.44
N GLY A 116 -6.42 -6.74 -8.35
CA GLY A 116 -7.82 -6.47 -8.73
C GLY A 116 -8.86 -7.04 -7.77
N ARG A 117 -8.47 -7.55 -6.59
CA ARG A 117 -9.38 -8.23 -5.64
C ARG A 117 -9.60 -7.37 -4.41
N PHE A 118 -10.78 -6.77 -4.35
CA PHE A 118 -11.24 -6.03 -3.17
C PHE A 118 -12.18 -6.84 -2.28
N LYS A 119 -13.02 -7.69 -2.90
CA LYS A 119 -14.05 -8.46 -2.20
C LYS A 119 -13.43 -9.42 -1.18
N GLY A 120 -13.90 -9.36 0.06
CA GLY A 120 -13.38 -10.17 1.17
C GLY A 120 -12.25 -9.52 1.97
N ARG A 121 -11.74 -8.36 1.52
CA ARG A 121 -10.64 -7.60 2.15
C ARG A 121 -11.10 -6.28 2.77
N GLU A 122 -12.40 -6.07 2.88
CA GLU A 122 -12.99 -4.85 3.41
C GLU A 122 -12.60 -4.63 4.88
N GLU A 123 -12.54 -5.70 5.68
CA GLU A 123 -12.22 -5.58 7.10
C GLU A 123 -10.75 -5.22 7.33
N ILE A 124 -9.81 -5.85 6.62
CA ILE A 124 -8.40 -5.47 6.75
C ILE A 124 -8.13 -4.05 6.25
N THR A 125 -8.84 -3.62 5.21
CA THR A 125 -8.85 -2.22 4.73
C THR A 125 -9.33 -1.27 5.83
N LYS A 126 -10.46 -1.56 6.48
CA LYS A 126 -10.97 -0.73 7.59
C LYS A 126 -9.97 -0.65 8.74
N ARG A 127 -9.29 -1.75 9.06
CA ARG A 127 -8.31 -1.82 10.15
C ARG A 127 -7.09 -0.95 9.89
N ILE A 128 -6.55 -0.93 8.67
CA ILE A 128 -5.42 -0.03 8.37
C ILE A 128 -5.85 1.44 8.39
N LEU A 129 -7.06 1.76 7.94
CA LEU A 129 -7.59 3.12 8.04
C LEU A 129 -7.75 3.53 9.51
N LEU A 130 -8.33 2.66 10.35
CA LEU A 130 -8.45 2.90 11.79
C LEU A 130 -7.08 3.08 12.46
N HIS A 131 -6.09 2.26 12.11
CA HIS A 131 -4.71 2.43 12.59
C HIS A 131 -4.19 3.83 12.25
N ALA A 132 -4.46 4.35 11.05
CA ALA A 132 -4.04 5.70 10.67
C ALA A 132 -4.78 6.79 11.47
N PHE A 133 -6.09 6.63 11.71
CA PHE A 133 -6.85 7.53 12.58
C PHE A 133 -6.23 7.61 13.99
N GLU A 134 -6.00 6.45 14.62
CA GLU A 134 -5.50 6.36 16.00
C GLU A 134 -4.06 6.86 16.13
N LYS A 135 -3.19 6.49 15.18
CA LYS A 135 -1.76 6.82 15.24
C LYS A 135 -1.46 8.27 14.91
N TYR A 136 -2.19 8.86 13.96
CA TYR A 136 -1.91 10.20 13.45
C TYR A 136 -2.95 11.25 13.85
N GLY A 137 -4.00 10.82 14.58
CA GLY A 137 -5.02 11.71 15.14
C GLY A 137 -5.91 12.38 14.10
N PHE A 138 -6.10 11.78 12.93
CA PHE A 138 -6.96 12.36 11.90
C PHE A 138 -8.42 12.43 12.38
N HIS A 139 -9.18 13.42 11.91
CA HIS A 139 -10.63 13.48 12.13
C HIS A 139 -11.41 12.88 10.95
N ARG A 140 -10.80 12.90 9.76
CA ARG A 140 -11.33 12.33 8.53
C ARG A 140 -10.21 11.70 7.71
N LEU A 141 -10.57 10.76 6.84
CA LEU A 141 -9.76 10.36 5.70
C LEU A 141 -10.61 10.48 4.44
N THR A 142 -10.07 11.16 3.43
CA THR A 142 -10.63 11.15 2.07
C THR A 142 -10.04 9.96 1.34
N VAL A 143 -10.87 9.07 0.78
CA VAL A 143 -10.39 7.85 0.12
C VAL A 143 -10.61 7.93 -1.39
N GLN A 144 -9.56 7.60 -2.15
CA GLN A 144 -9.62 7.38 -3.58
C GLN A 144 -9.35 5.91 -3.89
N VAL A 145 -10.28 5.26 -4.57
CA VAL A 145 -10.14 3.90 -5.09
C VAL A 145 -10.10 3.99 -6.61
N PRO A 146 -9.11 3.39 -7.30
CA PRO A 146 -9.11 3.32 -8.75
C PRO A 146 -10.29 2.43 -9.19
N VAL A 147 -11.16 2.98 -10.03
CA VAL A 147 -12.20 2.23 -10.77
C VAL A 147 -11.67 1.76 -12.12
#